data_AF-A0A3M8DGI7-F1
#
_entry.id   AF-A0A3M8DGI7-F1
#
_cell.length_a   1.000
_cell.length_b   1.000
_cell.length_c   1.000
_cell.angle_alpha   90.00
_cell.angle_beta   90.00
_cell.angle_gamma   90.00
#
_symmetry.space_group_name_H-M   'P 1'
#
loop_
_entity.id
_entity.type
_entity.pdbx_description
1 polymer ?
#
loop_
_entity_poly.entity_id
_entity_poly.type
_entity_poly.pdbx_seq_one_letter_code
_entity_poly.pdbx_strand_id
1 'polypeptide(L)'
;MSQMDLVSQNLHKKNSAGQDISLTTQFVTEEELEKVNASFHAQRRLSFSFGIYFFLITLLIPFLSGTSEWWYGTPLIFGLTLNFWTTLLLFHIFYWVLAFIFVKRANRLEDQLNKM
;
A
#
# COMPACT_ATOMS: atom_id res chain seq x y z
N MET A 1 -36.39 -29.29 45.82
CA MET A 1 -35.10 -28.84 45.28
C MET A 1 -34.89 -27.41 45.75
N SER A 2 -33.91 -27.17 46.62
CA SER A 2 -33.76 -25.89 47.36
C SER A 2 -33.04 -24.85 46.50
N GLN A 3 -33.40 -23.57 46.64
CA GLN A 3 -32.80 -22.46 45.88
C GLN A 3 -31.27 -22.34 46.05
N MET A 4 -30.70 -22.95 47.10
CA MET A 4 -29.24 -23.02 47.31
C MET A 4 -28.52 -23.92 46.28
N ASP A 5 -29.17 -24.95 45.72
CA ASP A 5 -28.57 -25.80 44.68
C ASP A 5 -28.48 -25.06 43.33
N LEU A 6 -29.47 -24.21 43.04
CA LEU A 6 -29.52 -23.39 41.82
C LEU A 6 -28.46 -22.28 41.81
N VAL A 7 -28.09 -21.76 42.98
CA VAL A 7 -27.02 -20.75 43.12
C VAL A 7 -25.64 -21.40 42.99
N SER A 8 -25.44 -22.59 43.57
CA SER A 8 -24.18 -23.35 43.40
C SER A 8 -23.94 -23.80 41.96
N GLN A 9 -24.98 -24.21 41.22
CA GLN A 9 -24.85 -24.52 39.79
C GLN A 9 -24.52 -23.28 38.94
N ASN A 10 -25.11 -22.12 39.25
CA ASN A 10 -24.82 -20.89 38.50
C ASN A 10 -23.43 -20.31 38.80
N LEU A 11 -22.89 -20.52 40.02
CA LEU A 11 -21.51 -20.18 40.33
C LEU A 11 -20.51 -21.10 39.61
N HIS A 12 -20.79 -22.39 39.49
CA HIS A 12 -19.97 -23.31 38.70
C HIS A 12 -20.02 -23.00 37.20
N LYS A 13 -21.19 -22.60 36.66
CA LYS A 13 -21.34 -22.21 35.26
C LYS A 13 -20.68 -20.86 34.92
N LYS A 14 -20.58 -19.94 35.88
CA LYS A 14 -19.91 -18.65 35.69
C LYS A 14 -18.38 -18.74 35.76
N ASN A 15 -17.83 -19.74 36.48
CA ASN A 15 -16.39 -19.99 36.51
C ASN A 15 -15.86 -20.72 35.26
N SER A 16 -16.73 -21.23 34.39
CA SER A 16 -16.34 -21.72 33.04
C SER A 16 -16.27 -20.62 31.99
N ALA A 17 -16.56 -19.36 32.36
CA ALA A 17 -16.27 -18.18 31.55
C ALA A 17 -14.87 -17.60 31.87
N GLY A 18 -13.95 -18.45 32.32
CA GLY A 18 -12.55 -18.32 31.96
C GLY A 18 -12.43 -18.55 30.46
N GLN A 19 -12.94 -17.60 29.66
CA GLN A 19 -12.42 -17.38 28.33
C GLN A 19 -10.98 -16.97 28.60
N ASP A 20 -10.09 -17.95 28.54
CA ASP A 20 -8.69 -17.72 28.34
C ASP A 20 -8.61 -16.86 27.07
N ILE A 21 -8.51 -15.54 27.28
CA ILE A 21 -7.86 -14.61 26.35
C ILE A 21 -6.35 -14.91 26.42
N SER A 22 -6.00 -16.19 26.46
CA SER A 22 -4.69 -16.72 26.13
C SER A 22 -4.55 -16.44 24.66
N LEU A 23 -4.07 -15.23 24.37
CA LEU A 23 -3.29 -14.90 23.19
C LEU A 23 -3.65 -15.81 22.02
N THR A 24 -4.63 -15.43 21.20
CA THR A 24 -4.77 -15.93 19.83
C THR A 24 -3.56 -15.48 18.99
N THR A 25 -2.35 -15.74 19.48
CA THR A 25 -1.18 -15.95 18.66
C THR A 25 -1.42 -17.27 17.95
N GLN A 26 -2.18 -17.20 16.86
CA GLN A 26 -2.13 -18.24 15.84
C GLN A 26 -0.67 -18.31 15.41
N PHE A 27 0.02 -19.38 15.81
CA PHE A 27 1.41 -19.61 15.41
C PHE A 27 1.40 -19.79 13.90
N VAL A 28 1.82 -18.74 13.20
CA VAL A 28 1.99 -18.76 11.75
C VAL A 28 2.97 -19.88 11.44
N THR A 29 2.58 -20.80 10.56
CA THR A 29 3.48 -21.91 10.19
C THR A 29 4.70 -21.35 9.47
N GLU A 30 5.82 -22.09 9.47
CA GLU A 30 7.01 -21.66 8.73
C GLU A 30 6.70 -21.44 7.23
N GLU A 31 5.80 -22.26 6.67
CA GLU A 31 5.32 -22.15 5.29
C GLU A 31 4.52 -20.86 5.05
N GLU A 32 3.64 -20.48 5.98
CA GLU A 32 2.88 -19.22 5.90
C GLU A 32 3.80 -18.00 6.01
N LEU A 33 4.80 -18.04 6.90
CA LEU A 33 5.82 -17.00 7.02
C LEU A 33 6.65 -16.86 5.73
N GLU A 34 7.06 -17.98 5.13
CA GLU A 34 7.82 -17.99 3.89
C GLU A 34 7.01 -17.36 2.74
N LYS A 35 5.73 -17.71 2.62
CA LYS A 35 4.83 -17.14 1.60
C LYS A 35 4.65 -15.63 1.77
N VAL A 36 4.48 -15.15 2.99
CA VAL A 36 4.40 -13.71 3.29
C VAL A 36 5.71 -13.02 2.94
N ASN A 37 6.85 -13.61 3.29
CA ASN A 37 8.16 -13.01 3.03
C ASN A 37 8.45 -12.93 1.53
N ALA A 38 8.12 -13.97 0.76
CA ALA A 38 8.21 -13.98 -0.70
C ALA A 38 7.35 -12.87 -1.33
N SER A 39 6.10 -12.74 -0.86
CA SER A 39 5.18 -11.69 -1.30
C SER A 39 5.71 -10.30 -0.99
N PHE A 40 6.22 -10.10 0.23
CA PHE A 40 6.80 -8.83 0.66
C PHE A 40 8.03 -8.46 -0.17
N HIS A 41 8.95 -9.39 -0.42
CA HIS A 41 10.14 -9.13 -1.25
C HIS A 41 9.76 -8.75 -2.68
N ALA A 42 8.79 -9.43 -3.26
CA ALA A 42 8.31 -9.17 -4.61
C ALA A 42 7.63 -7.78 -4.71
N GLN A 43 6.75 -7.46 -3.77
CA GLN A 43 6.09 -6.16 -3.68
C GLN A 43 7.09 -5.03 -3.40
N ARG A 44 8.06 -5.25 -2.49
CA ARG A 44 9.11 -4.26 -2.19
C ARG A 44 9.90 -3.89 -3.43
N ARG A 45 10.29 -4.88 -4.24
CA ARG A 45 11.00 -4.63 -5.50
C ARG A 45 10.15 -3.80 -6.46
N LEU A 46 8.87 -4.13 -6.60
CA LEU A 46 7.94 -3.39 -7.46
C LEU A 46 7.78 -1.94 -6.99
N SER A 47 7.50 -1.74 -5.70
CA SER A 47 7.35 -0.42 -5.07
C SER A 47 8.60 0.43 -5.21
N PHE A 48 9.79 -0.17 -5.04
CA PHE A 48 11.04 0.56 -5.20
C PHE A 48 11.27 1.03 -6.65
N SER A 49 11.01 0.18 -7.64
CA SER A 49 11.11 0.58 -9.05
C SER A 49 10.15 1.72 -9.40
N PHE A 50 8.88 1.63 -8.99
CA PHE A 50 7.90 2.69 -9.22
C PHE A 50 8.24 3.97 -8.44
N GLY A 51 8.77 3.85 -7.22
CA GLY A 51 9.30 4.97 -6.44
C GLY A 51 10.44 5.69 -7.15
N ILE A 52 11.37 4.95 -7.78
CA ILE A 52 12.44 5.54 -8.60
C ILE A 52 11.88 6.28 -9.80
N TYR A 53 10.95 5.67 -10.56
CA TYR A 53 10.35 6.34 -11.72
C TYR A 53 9.63 7.62 -11.31
N PHE A 54 8.84 7.56 -10.23
CA PHE A 54 8.20 8.72 -9.65
C PHE A 54 9.22 9.82 -9.29
N PHE A 55 10.26 9.44 -8.55
CA PHE A 55 11.30 10.36 -8.10
C PHE A 55 12.03 11.04 -9.27
N LEU A 56 12.50 10.26 -10.25
CA LEU A 56 13.25 10.79 -11.39
C LEU A 56 12.40 11.73 -12.26
N ILE A 57 11.13 11.36 -12.52
CA ILE A 57 10.23 12.19 -13.31
C ILE A 57 9.89 13.49 -12.57
N THR A 58 9.68 13.40 -11.26
CA THR A 58 9.44 14.59 -10.41
C THR A 58 10.66 15.50 -10.39
N LEU A 59 11.87 14.93 -10.28
CA LEU A 59 13.13 15.67 -10.27
C LEU A 59 13.43 16.33 -11.61
N LEU A 60 12.90 15.78 -12.71
CA LEU A 60 13.07 16.36 -14.04
C LEU A 60 12.45 17.77 -14.14
N ILE A 61 11.36 18.04 -13.39
CA ILE A 61 10.67 19.34 -13.39
C ILE A 61 11.58 20.48 -12.90
N PRO A 62 12.14 20.45 -11.67
CA PRO A 62 13.06 21.48 -11.23
C PRO A 62 14.37 21.47 -12.03
N PHE A 63 14.84 20.31 -12.49
CA PHE A 63 16.03 20.24 -13.34
C PHE A 63 15.87 21.01 -14.66
N LEU A 64 14.77 20.77 -15.38
CA LEU A 64 14.43 21.52 -16.61
C LEU A 64 14.20 23.01 -16.31
N SER A 65 13.63 23.33 -15.15
CA SER A 65 13.43 24.72 -14.72
C SER A 65 14.74 25.48 -14.52
N GLY A 66 15.81 24.79 -14.09
CA GLY A 66 17.13 25.41 -13.95
C GLY A 66 17.95 25.46 -15.23
N THR A 67 17.64 24.65 -16.24
CA THR A 67 18.52 24.43 -17.41
C THR A 67 17.93 24.84 -18.75
N SER A 68 16.61 25.03 -18.86
CA SER A 68 15.95 25.26 -20.14
C SER A 68 14.97 26.42 -20.10
N GLU A 69 15.31 27.55 -20.73
CA GLU A 69 14.46 28.74 -20.79
C GLU A 69 13.15 28.50 -21.54
N TRP A 70 13.12 27.62 -22.54
CA TRP A 70 11.88 27.23 -23.22
C TRP A 70 10.89 26.50 -22.28
N TRP A 71 11.38 25.89 -21.20
CA TRP A 71 10.53 25.15 -20.27
C TRP A 71 9.80 26.09 -19.31
N TYR A 72 10.50 27.10 -18.79
CA TYR A 72 9.96 27.98 -17.74
C TYR A 72 9.69 29.41 -18.20
N GLY A 73 10.32 29.88 -19.27
CA GLY A 73 10.39 31.30 -19.64
C GLY A 73 9.56 31.68 -20.86
N THR A 74 9.14 30.72 -21.69
CA THR A 74 8.30 31.00 -22.85
C THR A 74 6.82 30.81 -22.52
N PRO A 75 5.99 31.87 -22.60
CA PRO A 75 4.55 31.73 -22.46
C PRO A 75 3.99 30.98 -23.68
N LEU A 76 3.12 30.02 -23.41
CA LEU A 76 2.41 29.24 -24.42
C LEU A 76 0.93 29.68 -24.42
N ILE A 77 0.02 28.74 -24.15
CA ILE A 77 -1.42 28.95 -24.21
C ILE A 77 -1.88 29.67 -22.94
N PHE A 78 -2.74 30.68 -23.10
CA PHE A 78 -3.28 31.53 -22.03
C PHE A 78 -2.23 32.32 -21.24
N GLY A 79 -1.04 32.54 -21.81
CA GLY A 79 0.06 33.24 -21.14
C GLY A 79 0.79 32.40 -20.08
N LEU A 80 0.47 31.11 -19.96
CA LEU A 80 1.10 30.19 -19.02
C LEU A 80 2.27 29.45 -19.68
N THR A 81 3.31 29.17 -18.89
CA THR A 81 4.54 28.53 -19.36
C THR A 81 4.36 27.01 -19.43
N LEU A 82 5.24 26.32 -20.17
CA LEU A 82 5.16 24.86 -20.31
C LEU A 82 5.31 24.12 -18.98
N ASN A 83 6.19 24.60 -18.11
CA ASN A 83 6.35 24.09 -16.75
C ASN A 83 5.04 24.18 -15.96
N PHE A 84 4.35 25.33 -16.05
CA PHE A 84 3.09 25.52 -15.36
C PHE A 84 2.01 24.57 -15.87
N TRP A 85 1.88 24.40 -17.19
CA TRP A 85 0.95 23.40 -17.77
C TRP A 85 1.27 21.97 -17.37
N THR A 86 2.56 21.64 -17.31
CA THR A 86 3.00 20.31 -16.89
C THR A 86 2.60 20.04 -15.45
N THR A 87 2.89 20.95 -14.53
CA THR A 87 2.56 20.78 -13.11
C THR A 87 1.05 20.82 -12.85
N LEU A 88 0.32 21.72 -13.53
CA LEU A 88 -1.12 21.87 -13.40
C LEU A 88 -1.90 20.64 -13.89
N LEU A 89 -1.56 20.09 -15.06
CA LEU A 89 -2.39 19.07 -15.71
C LEU A 89 -1.62 17.77 -15.97
N LEU A 90 -0.49 17.86 -16.67
CA LEU A 90 0.24 16.68 -17.14
C LEU A 90 0.72 15.80 -15.97
N PHE A 91 1.13 16.43 -14.87
CA PHE A 91 1.66 15.75 -13.69
C PHE A 91 0.56 14.98 -12.93
N HIS A 92 -0.67 15.51 -12.91
CA HIS A 92 -1.83 14.79 -12.37
C HIS A 92 -2.18 13.56 -13.21
N ILE A 93 -2.16 13.70 -14.54
CA ILE A 93 -2.34 12.56 -15.46
C ILE A 93 -1.24 11.53 -15.22
N PHE A 94 0.00 11.96 -15.04
CA PHE A 94 1.12 11.08 -14.73
C PHE A 94 0.89 10.29 -13.44
N TYR A 95 0.47 10.93 -12.33
CA TYR A 95 0.13 10.23 -11.10
C TYR A 95 -0.93 9.15 -11.32
N TRP A 96 -2.00 9.50 -12.04
CA TRP A 96 -3.09 8.58 -12.31
C TRP A 96 -2.62 7.37 -13.12
N VAL A 97 -1.85 7.60 -14.19
CA VAL A 97 -1.28 6.53 -15.02
C VAL A 97 -0.31 5.67 -14.21
N LEU A 98 0.57 6.28 -13.41
CA LEU A 98 1.54 5.56 -12.60
C LEU A 98 0.84 4.65 -11.58
N ALA A 99 -0.19 5.17 -10.90
CA ALA A 99 -1.01 4.41 -9.96
C ALA A 99 -1.74 3.26 -10.66
N PHE A 100 -2.37 3.52 -11.81
CA PHE A 100 -3.06 2.51 -12.60
C PHE A 100 -2.13 1.35 -13.00
N ILE A 101 -0.95 1.68 -13.53
CA ILE A 101 0.03 0.67 -13.95
C ILE A 101 0.56 -0.09 -12.73
N PHE A 102 0.82 0.60 -11.62
CA PHE A 102 1.29 -0.01 -10.38
C PHE A 102 0.29 -1.06 -9.87
N VAL A 103 -0.98 -0.70 -9.74
CA VAL A 103 -2.05 -1.62 -9.31
C VAL A 103 -2.14 -2.82 -10.23
N LYS A 104 -2.12 -2.60 -11.55
CA LYS A 104 -2.18 -3.70 -12.53
C LYS A 104 -0.97 -4.64 -12.42
N ARG A 105 0.22 -4.11 -12.13
CA ARG A 105 1.45 -4.89 -11.92
C ARG A 105 1.43 -5.64 -10.59
N ALA A 106 0.94 -5.01 -9.52
CA ALA A 106 0.82 -5.61 -8.21
C ALA A 106 -0.16 -6.80 -8.25
N ASN A 107 -1.35 -6.62 -8.83
CA ASN A 107 -2.34 -7.70 -8.97
C ASN A 107 -1.79 -8.88 -9.77
N ARG A 108 -1.09 -8.60 -10.89
CA ARG A 108 -0.45 -9.66 -11.69
C ARG A 108 0.63 -10.41 -10.90
N LEU A 109 1.37 -9.72 -10.04
CA LEU A 109 2.41 -10.33 -9.21
C LEU A 109 1.78 -11.24 -8.15
N GLU A 110 0.70 -10.80 -7.52
CA GLU A 110 -0.08 -11.60 -6.57
C GLU A 110 -0.70 -12.84 -7.25
N ASP A 111 -1.28 -12.70 -8.43
CA ASP A 111 -1.79 -13.82 -9.23
C ASP A 111 -0.71 -14.86 -9.54
N GLN A 112 0.53 -14.42 -9.74
CA GLN A 112 1.66 -15.31 -10.01
C GLN A 112 2.11 -16.05 -8.75
N LEU A 113 2.18 -15.36 -7.61
CA LEU A 113 2.54 -15.98 -6.33
C LEU A 113 1.46 -16.93 -5.79
N ASN A 114 0.19 -16.69 -6.12
CA ASN A 114 -0.91 -17.58 -5.70
C ASN A 114 -1.08 -18.81 -6.60
N LYS A 115 -0.50 -18.81 -7.81
CA LYS A 115 -0.51 -19.94 -8.75
C LYS A 115 0.71 -20.86 -8.63
N MET A 116 1.74 -20.43 -7.92
CA MET A 116 2.87 -21.26 -7.51
C MET A 116 2.53 -21.96 -6.19
#